data_AF-A0AAV5C9H9-F1
#
_entry.id   AF-A0AAV5C9H9-F1
#
_cell.length_a   1.000
_cell.length_b   1.000
_cell.length_c   1.000
_cell.angle_alpha   90.00
_cell.angle_beta   90.00
_cell.angle_gamma   90.00
#
_symmetry.space_group_name_H-M   'P 1'
#
loop_
_entity.id
_entity.type
_entity.pdbx_description
1 polymer ?
#
loop_
_entity_poly.entity_id
_entity_poly.type
_entity_poly.pdbx_seq_one_letter_code
_entity_poly.pdbx_strand_id
1 'polypeptide(L)'
;MAGRNRDTAPGGWLGVCALLACNVASLAYFIRSFLDHRRRRRTATRPVANADVAIRPHSWEHYFTLAPGAVLNLELGDPTMYEPFWRAVGPRATTVIPGSDTMSYFSDAGAGELCWFLEPEFERAVRRLHRVVGNAAVDDQDGGGYHFVVGNGATQLFQAAMYALSCDADDDAKPVPVVSAAPYYSTNLQLSGHFRWAGDANAFTGENYIELVCSPNNPDGAVREAALSSSGTAKLIHDLVYYWPQYTAITVRAAHDIMLFTLSKITGHAGTRIGWALVRDRDVARKMVYFVDRSTIGVSKDSQLRATKILGVVSDAYELPHAAGAPPRLFGFARRRLAERWRALRAAVAASSGAFSLQEETSGYCNFAKQTVAACPAFAWLRCDKDGVEDCAAFLAGLKIVARGGEQFGGDARCVRINMMDRDQVFDLLVRRIASLKIEQPDYLDAF
;
A
#
# COMPACT_ATOMS: atom_id res chain seq x y z
N MET A 1 42.34 -35.15 -42.46
CA MET A 1 42.65 -33.81 -41.93
C MET A 1 41.37 -33.21 -41.38
N ALA A 2 41.47 -32.62 -40.19
CA ALA A 2 40.44 -32.38 -39.17
C ALA A 2 39.09 -31.77 -39.62
N GLY A 3 38.00 -32.38 -39.13
CA GLY A 3 36.67 -31.78 -39.05
C GLY A 3 36.48 -31.01 -37.74
N ARG A 4 35.79 -29.87 -37.80
CA ARG A 4 35.42 -29.03 -36.66
C ARG A 4 34.14 -29.57 -36.00
N ASN A 5 34.23 -29.93 -34.72
CA ASN A 5 33.06 -30.03 -33.84
C ASN A 5 32.69 -28.64 -33.31
N ARG A 6 31.41 -28.29 -33.42
CA ARG A 6 30.76 -27.22 -32.65
C ARG A 6 30.04 -27.90 -31.49
N ASP A 7 30.57 -27.75 -30.28
CA ASP A 7 29.84 -28.09 -29.06
C ASP A 7 28.83 -26.98 -28.76
N THR A 8 27.55 -27.35 -28.70
CA THR A 8 26.46 -26.51 -28.20
C THR A 8 26.10 -27.01 -26.81
N ALA A 9 26.20 -26.14 -25.80
CA ALA A 9 25.96 -26.48 -24.40
C ALA A 9 24.46 -26.73 -24.13
N PRO A 10 24.06 -27.82 -23.46
CA PRO A 10 22.66 -28.18 -23.22
C PRO A 10 22.09 -27.56 -21.93
N GLY A 11 22.31 -26.26 -21.70
CA GLY A 11 21.91 -25.58 -20.44
C GLY A 11 20.64 -24.73 -20.51
N GLY A 12 20.26 -24.24 -21.69
CA GLY A 12 19.19 -23.23 -21.84
C GLY A 12 17.77 -23.77 -21.65
N TRP A 13 17.53 -25.04 -21.97
CA TRP A 13 16.18 -25.62 -21.97
C TRP A 13 15.65 -25.89 -20.56
N LEU A 14 16.52 -26.34 -19.65
CA LEU A 14 16.16 -26.61 -18.26
C LEU A 14 15.79 -25.33 -17.49
N GLY A 15 16.49 -24.22 -17.74
CA GLY A 15 16.17 -22.92 -17.15
C GLY A 15 14.82 -22.37 -17.59
N VAL A 16 14.49 -22.50 -18.88
CA VAL A 16 13.19 -22.09 -19.44
C VAL A 16 12.06 -22.96 -18.87
N CYS A 17 12.26 -24.27 -18.75
CA CYS A 17 11.29 -25.18 -18.13
C CYS A 17 11.06 -24.86 -16.65
N ALA A 18 12.10 -24.53 -15.89
CA ALA A 18 11.98 -24.15 -14.48
C ALA A 18 11.20 -22.82 -14.30
N LEU A 19 11.46 -21.82 -15.14
CA LEU A 19 10.72 -20.55 -15.15
C LEU A 19 9.24 -20.75 -15.51
N LEU A 20 8.94 -21.58 -16.51
CA LEU A 20 7.58 -21.96 -16.88
C LEU A 20 6.86 -22.67 -15.71
N ALA A 21 7.54 -23.61 -15.04
CA ALA A 21 6.98 -24.30 -13.89
C ALA A 21 6.67 -23.33 -12.73
N CYS A 22 7.57 -22.39 -12.43
CA CYS A 22 7.35 -21.36 -11.42
C CYS A 22 6.19 -20.42 -11.75
N ASN A 23 6.06 -20.03 -13.02
CA ASN A 23 4.96 -19.18 -13.49
C ASN A 23 3.60 -19.91 -13.44
N VAL A 24 3.56 -21.18 -13.83
CA VAL A 24 2.36 -22.03 -13.74
C VAL A 24 1.98 -22.27 -12.27
N ALA A 25 2.94 -22.52 -11.39
CA ALA A 25 2.70 -22.67 -9.96
C ALA A 25 2.16 -21.37 -9.33
N SER A 26 2.71 -20.22 -9.71
CA SER A 26 2.26 -18.90 -9.27
C SER A 26 0.84 -18.59 -9.76
N LEU A 27 0.53 -18.92 -11.02
CA LEU A 27 -0.81 -18.78 -11.59
C LEU A 27 -1.80 -19.73 -10.90
N ALA A 28 -1.42 -20.98 -10.64
CA ALA A 28 -2.25 -21.95 -9.92
C ALA A 28 -2.52 -21.50 -8.48
N TYR A 29 -1.52 -20.95 -7.79
CA TYR A 29 -1.70 -20.35 -6.46
C TYR A 29 -2.64 -19.15 -6.51
N PHE A 30 -2.51 -18.27 -7.50
CA PHE A 30 -3.39 -17.12 -7.68
C PHE A 30 -4.83 -17.53 -7.97
N ILE A 31 -5.03 -18.49 -8.89
CA ILE A 31 -6.36 -19.06 -9.20
C ILE A 31 -6.95 -19.72 -7.96
N ARG A 32 -6.18 -20.51 -7.22
CA ARG A 32 -6.65 -21.16 -5.99
C ARG A 32 -7.04 -20.14 -4.92
N SER A 33 -6.22 -19.12 -4.69
CA SER A 33 -6.51 -18.01 -3.78
C SER A 33 -7.77 -17.25 -4.21
N PHE A 34 -7.93 -16.97 -5.50
CA PHE A 34 -9.11 -16.33 -6.07
C PHE A 34 -10.38 -17.18 -5.94
N LEU A 35 -10.29 -18.49 -6.19
CA LEU A 35 -11.40 -19.44 -6.06
C LEU A 35 -11.79 -19.67 -4.59
N ASP A 36 -10.82 -19.77 -3.68
CA ASP A 36 -11.04 -19.82 -2.23
C ASP A 36 -11.68 -18.52 -1.72
N HIS A 37 -11.24 -17.37 -2.24
CA HIS A 37 -11.88 -16.07 -1.98
C HIS A 37 -13.34 -16.04 -2.45
N ARG A 38 -13.63 -16.58 -3.64
CA ARG A 38 -14.99 -16.65 -4.20
C ARG A 38 -15.89 -17.62 -3.42
N ARG A 39 -15.35 -18.75 -2.95
CA ARG A 39 -16.06 -19.70 -2.07
C ARG A 39 -16.37 -19.10 -0.72
N ARG A 40 -15.41 -18.40 -0.09
CA ARG A 40 -15.60 -17.70 1.20
C ARG A 40 -16.58 -16.53 1.12
N ARG A 41 -16.70 -15.85 -0.04
CA ARG A 41 -17.77 -14.86 -0.29
C ARG A 41 -19.14 -15.51 -0.46
N ARG A 42 -19.25 -16.64 -1.17
CA ARG A 42 -20.54 -17.33 -1.39
C ARG A 42 -21.17 -17.90 -0.12
N THR A 43 -20.37 -18.30 0.88
CA THR A 43 -20.89 -18.73 2.19
C THR A 43 -21.35 -17.56 3.07
N ALA A 44 -20.95 -16.32 2.77
CA ALA A 44 -21.39 -15.12 3.49
C ALA A 44 -22.66 -14.49 2.90
N THR A 45 -23.06 -14.82 1.67
CA THR A 45 -24.24 -14.23 1.01
C THR A 45 -24.93 -15.24 0.10
N ARG A 46 -26.09 -15.78 0.52
CA ARG A 46 -27.10 -16.34 -0.40
C ARG A 46 -28.04 -15.21 -0.81
N PRO A 47 -28.10 -14.78 -2.09
CA PRO A 47 -29.20 -13.97 -2.59
C PRO A 47 -30.37 -14.89 -2.92
N VAL A 48 -31.57 -14.52 -2.45
CA VAL A 48 -32.83 -15.04 -2.98
C VAL A 48 -33.05 -14.41 -4.35
N ALA A 49 -33.40 -15.22 -5.34
CA ALA A 49 -33.61 -14.76 -6.71
C ALA A 49 -35.09 -14.45 -6.99
N ASN A 50 -35.28 -13.53 -7.94
CA ASN A 50 -36.49 -13.16 -8.71
C ASN A 50 -37.36 -12.01 -8.16
N ALA A 51 -37.31 -10.85 -8.82
CA ALA A 51 -38.32 -10.39 -9.78
C ALA A 51 -38.05 -8.93 -10.22
N ASP A 52 -38.35 -8.62 -11.49
CA ASP A 52 -38.22 -7.32 -12.15
C ASP A 52 -38.94 -6.16 -11.44
N VAL A 53 -38.24 -5.09 -11.02
CA VAL A 53 -38.81 -3.73 -10.85
C VAL A 53 -37.70 -2.66 -10.95
N ALA A 54 -38.01 -1.62 -11.73
CA ALA A 54 -37.43 -0.27 -11.86
C ALA A 54 -36.27 0.16 -10.93
N ILE A 55 -35.25 0.76 -11.57
CA ILE A 55 -34.10 1.44 -10.96
C ILE A 55 -34.58 2.49 -9.96
N ARG A 56 -34.48 2.17 -8.67
CA ARG A 56 -34.40 3.14 -7.56
C ARG A 56 -32.96 3.18 -7.06
N PRO A 57 -32.47 4.33 -6.54
CA PRO A 57 -31.10 4.43 -6.08
C PRO A 57 -30.89 3.45 -4.92
N HIS A 58 -29.96 2.52 -5.09
CA HIS A 58 -29.59 1.56 -4.04
C HIS A 58 -29.06 2.32 -2.82
N SER A 59 -29.93 2.54 -1.84
CA SER A 59 -29.56 2.92 -0.48
C SER A 59 -28.91 1.71 0.20
N TRP A 60 -27.58 1.60 0.11
CA TRP A 60 -26.80 0.61 0.86
C TRP A 60 -26.69 0.96 2.37
N GLU A 61 -27.72 1.56 2.96
CA GLU A 61 -27.81 1.85 4.40
C GLU A 61 -28.20 0.62 5.22
N HIS A 62 -27.60 -0.53 4.92
CA HIS A 62 -27.58 -1.62 5.87
C HIS A 62 -26.29 -1.51 6.68
N TYR A 63 -26.40 -0.99 7.89
CA TYR A 63 -25.47 -1.29 8.97
C TYR A 63 -25.49 -2.81 9.18
N PHE A 64 -24.73 -3.56 8.39
CA PHE A 64 -24.58 -4.99 8.56
C PHE A 64 -23.91 -5.23 9.91
N THR A 65 -24.68 -5.71 10.88
CA THR A 65 -24.11 -6.23 12.12
C THR A 65 -23.41 -7.54 11.79
N LEU A 66 -22.11 -7.63 12.06
CA LEU A 66 -21.37 -8.88 11.88
C LEU A 66 -21.84 -9.90 12.92
N ALA A 67 -22.08 -11.14 12.48
CA ALA A 67 -22.34 -12.23 13.40
C ALA A 67 -21.15 -12.39 14.37
N PRO A 68 -21.38 -12.71 15.67
CA PRO A 68 -20.29 -12.88 16.64
C PRO A 68 -19.20 -13.88 16.18
N GLY A 69 -19.61 -14.90 15.43
CA GLY A 69 -18.73 -15.93 14.87
C GLY A 69 -18.12 -15.64 13.49
N ALA A 70 -18.27 -14.43 12.93
CA ALA A 70 -17.76 -14.08 11.61
C ALA A 70 -16.22 -14.10 11.55
N VAL A 71 -15.64 -14.55 10.44
CA VAL A 71 -14.18 -14.47 10.26
C VAL A 71 -13.80 -13.05 9.85
N LEU A 72 -12.89 -12.43 10.60
CA LEU A 72 -12.37 -11.10 10.31
C LEU A 72 -11.14 -11.24 9.42
N ASN A 73 -11.24 -10.86 8.15
CA ASN A 73 -10.09 -10.85 7.26
C ASN A 73 -9.43 -9.47 7.27
N LEU A 74 -8.36 -9.36 8.04
CA LEU A 74 -7.56 -8.15 8.22
C LEU A 74 -6.16 -8.27 7.61
N GLU A 75 -5.93 -9.32 6.81
CA GLU A 75 -4.68 -9.57 6.10
C GLU A 75 -4.42 -8.49 5.06
N LEU A 76 -5.46 -8.08 4.33
CA LEU A 76 -5.38 -7.05 3.30
C LEU A 76 -5.52 -5.67 3.93
N GLY A 77 -4.72 -4.72 3.45
CA GLY A 77 -4.84 -3.32 3.87
C GLY A 77 -5.95 -2.57 3.14
N ASP A 78 -7.16 -3.13 3.03
CA ASP A 78 -8.27 -2.46 2.35
C ASP A 78 -8.77 -1.26 3.20
N PRO A 79 -8.72 -0.02 2.67
CA PRO A 79 -8.99 1.19 3.45
C PRO A 79 -10.48 1.60 3.39
N THR A 80 -11.38 0.73 3.85
CA THR A 80 -12.84 0.97 3.83
C THR A 80 -13.33 1.91 4.95
N MET A 81 -12.48 2.25 5.93
CA MET A 81 -12.78 3.24 6.97
C MET A 81 -13.17 4.63 6.43
N TYR A 82 -12.79 4.93 5.18
CA TYR A 82 -13.07 6.20 4.53
C TYR A 82 -14.46 6.27 3.88
N GLU A 83 -15.18 5.15 3.76
CA GLU A 83 -16.51 5.13 3.13
C GLU A 83 -17.50 6.13 3.78
N PRO A 84 -17.62 6.23 5.13
CA PRO A 84 -18.54 7.18 5.76
C PRO A 84 -18.20 8.64 5.44
N PHE A 85 -16.91 8.97 5.31
CA PHE A 85 -16.47 10.31 4.91
C PHE A 85 -16.98 10.66 3.51
N TRP A 86 -16.77 9.78 2.53
CA TRP A 86 -17.19 10.06 1.15
C TRP A 86 -18.70 10.08 0.99
N ARG A 87 -19.46 9.29 1.77
CA ARG A 87 -20.92 9.41 1.84
C ARG A 87 -21.35 10.79 2.34
N ALA A 88 -20.69 11.32 3.38
CA ALA A 88 -20.98 12.65 3.92
C ALA A 88 -20.58 13.80 2.97
N VAL A 89 -19.53 13.61 2.16
CA VAL A 89 -19.17 14.56 1.09
C VAL A 89 -20.23 14.62 0.00
N GLY A 90 -20.87 13.47 -0.30
CA GLY A 90 -22.05 13.40 -1.16
C GLY A 90 -21.78 13.87 -2.60
N PRO A 91 -22.73 14.60 -3.23
CA PRO A 91 -22.65 14.99 -4.65
C PRO A 91 -21.41 15.80 -5.04
N ARG A 92 -20.73 16.43 -4.07
CA ARG A 92 -19.51 17.21 -4.32
C ARG A 92 -18.37 16.36 -4.87
N ALA A 93 -18.36 15.05 -4.60
CA ALA A 93 -17.37 14.11 -5.12
C ALA A 93 -17.83 13.34 -6.37
N THR A 94 -19.05 13.60 -6.87
CA THR A 94 -19.55 12.94 -8.08
C THR A 94 -18.70 13.32 -9.29
N THR A 95 -18.34 12.31 -10.08
CA THR A 95 -17.68 12.46 -11.39
C THR A 95 -18.68 12.04 -12.46
N VAL A 96 -18.91 12.91 -13.44
CA VAL A 96 -19.75 12.62 -14.61
C VAL A 96 -18.82 12.60 -15.81
N ILE A 97 -18.81 11.49 -16.55
CA ILE A 97 -17.99 11.30 -17.74
C ILE A 97 -18.96 11.05 -18.91
N PRO A 98 -19.16 12.03 -19.80
CA PRO A 98 -19.92 11.84 -21.03
C PRO A 98 -19.38 10.66 -21.85
N GLY A 99 -20.25 9.94 -22.57
CA GLY A 99 -19.83 8.77 -23.35
C GLY A 99 -18.87 9.07 -24.51
N SER A 100 -18.77 10.34 -24.92
CA SER A 100 -17.83 10.82 -25.94
C SER A 100 -16.46 11.20 -25.37
N ASP A 101 -16.34 11.36 -24.05
CA ASP A 101 -15.13 11.87 -23.44
C ASP A 101 -14.10 10.75 -23.30
N THR A 102 -12.82 11.11 -23.36
CA THR A 102 -11.70 10.20 -23.08
C THR A 102 -11.63 8.92 -23.94
N MET A 103 -12.22 8.94 -25.14
CA MET A 103 -12.15 7.82 -26.10
C MET A 103 -10.73 7.58 -26.66
N SER A 104 -9.89 8.62 -26.67
CA SER A 104 -8.52 8.56 -27.21
C SER A 104 -7.55 7.87 -26.23
N TYR A 105 -6.51 7.22 -26.77
CA TYR A 105 -5.37 6.75 -25.98
C TYR A 105 -4.59 7.92 -25.37
N PHE A 106 -4.47 9.02 -26.11
CA PHE A 106 -3.63 10.17 -25.76
C PHE A 106 -4.36 11.12 -24.82
N SER A 107 -3.64 11.69 -23.85
CA SER A 107 -4.07 12.92 -23.17
C SER A 107 -3.85 14.11 -24.08
N ASP A 108 -4.61 15.19 -23.86
CA ASP A 108 -4.35 16.52 -24.44
C ASP A 108 -3.17 17.19 -23.72
N ALA A 109 -2.03 16.50 -23.74
CA ALA A 109 -0.74 16.96 -23.28
C ALA A 109 -0.09 17.83 -24.37
N GLY A 110 0.54 18.93 -23.98
CA GLY A 110 1.28 19.80 -24.89
C GLY A 110 2.47 19.08 -25.53
N ALA A 111 2.98 19.64 -26.64
CA ALA A 111 4.19 19.10 -27.28
C ALA A 111 5.36 19.05 -26.28
N GLY A 112 5.93 17.87 -26.05
CA GLY A 112 7.11 17.66 -25.20
C GLY A 112 6.86 16.99 -23.84
N GLU A 113 5.60 16.66 -23.52
CA GLU A 113 5.27 15.92 -22.30
C GLU A 113 5.79 14.48 -22.34
N LEU A 114 6.47 14.07 -21.26
CA LEU A 114 7.13 12.77 -21.17
C LEU A 114 6.12 11.62 -21.12
N CYS A 115 5.01 11.82 -20.40
CA CYS A 115 4.01 10.82 -20.11
C CYS A 115 2.74 11.12 -20.91
N TRP A 116 2.67 10.65 -22.16
CA TRP A 116 1.61 10.99 -23.12
C TRP A 116 0.18 10.52 -22.72
N PHE A 117 0.07 9.64 -21.72
CA PHE A 117 -1.19 9.15 -21.18
C PHE A 117 -1.61 9.84 -19.87
N LEU A 118 -0.83 10.81 -19.36
CA LEU A 118 -1.11 11.57 -18.15
C LEU A 118 -2.10 12.71 -18.41
N GLU A 119 -3.22 12.70 -17.68
CA GLU A 119 -4.17 13.82 -17.70
C GLU A 119 -3.57 15.06 -17.00
N PRO A 120 -3.44 16.22 -17.67
CA PRO A 120 -2.82 17.41 -17.08
C PRO A 120 -3.53 17.92 -15.81
N GLU A 121 -4.85 17.79 -15.75
CA GLU A 121 -5.64 18.14 -14.57
C GLU A 121 -5.32 17.23 -13.37
N PHE A 122 -5.02 15.95 -13.62
CA PHE A 122 -4.66 15.01 -12.57
C PHE A 122 -3.30 15.37 -11.95
N GLU A 123 -2.30 15.65 -12.79
CA GLU A 123 -1.00 16.14 -12.32
C GLU A 123 -1.15 17.42 -11.48
N ARG A 124 -1.91 18.40 -11.98
CA ARG A 124 -2.15 19.66 -11.27
C ARG A 124 -2.84 19.43 -9.91
N ALA A 125 -3.83 18.54 -9.85
CA ALA A 125 -4.51 18.19 -8.61
C ALA A 125 -3.56 17.52 -7.60
N VAL A 126 -2.66 16.65 -8.06
CA VAL A 126 -1.67 15.99 -7.19
C VAL A 126 -0.62 16.98 -6.67
N ARG A 127 -0.03 17.82 -7.54
CA ARG A 127 0.95 18.83 -7.12
C ARG A 127 0.32 19.83 -6.15
N ARG A 128 -0.93 20.24 -6.39
CA ARG A 128 -1.70 21.07 -5.45
C ARG A 128 -1.87 20.39 -4.09
N LEU A 129 -2.26 19.12 -4.05
CA LEU A 129 -2.40 18.37 -2.80
C LEU A 129 -1.09 18.33 -1.99
N HIS A 130 0.05 18.07 -2.65
CA HIS A 130 1.35 18.07 -1.99
C HIS A 130 1.73 19.45 -1.45
N ARG A 131 1.40 20.55 -2.14
CA ARG A 131 1.58 21.91 -1.62
C ARG A 131 0.74 22.18 -0.38
N VAL A 132 -0.54 21.76 -0.39
CA VAL A 132 -1.44 21.89 0.77
C VAL A 132 -0.90 21.16 1.99
N VAL A 133 -0.38 19.94 1.80
CA VAL A 133 0.10 19.10 2.90
C VAL A 133 1.53 19.45 3.32
N GLY A 134 2.37 19.84 2.38
CA GLY A 134 3.80 20.11 2.59
C GLY A 134 4.64 18.84 2.80
N ASN A 135 4.16 17.66 2.38
CA ASN A 135 4.85 16.38 2.61
C ASN A 135 5.90 16.03 1.54
N ALA A 136 5.84 16.60 0.33
CA ALA A 136 6.80 16.30 -0.73
C ALA A 136 7.14 17.54 -1.55
N ALA A 137 8.37 17.60 -2.04
CA ALA A 137 8.79 18.57 -3.03
C ALA A 137 8.15 18.21 -4.37
N VAL A 138 7.48 19.19 -4.99
CA VAL A 138 6.79 19.04 -6.27
C VAL A 138 7.11 20.18 -7.25
N ASP A 139 7.83 21.20 -6.84
CA ASP A 139 8.12 22.37 -7.70
C ASP A 139 9.64 22.57 -7.85
N ASP A 140 10.04 23.15 -8.97
CA ASP A 140 11.41 23.53 -9.32
C ASP A 140 11.84 24.73 -8.46
N GLN A 141 12.40 24.47 -7.27
CA GLN A 141 13.03 25.55 -6.51
C GLN A 141 14.48 25.80 -6.96
N ASP A 142 15.14 24.81 -7.61
CA ASP A 142 16.57 24.86 -7.96
C ASP A 142 16.89 24.39 -9.40
N GLY A 143 15.99 24.60 -10.37
CA GLY A 143 16.29 24.40 -11.81
C GLY A 143 16.26 22.95 -12.32
N GLY A 144 15.72 22.00 -11.56
CA GLY A 144 15.43 20.64 -12.02
C GLY A 144 14.19 20.07 -11.34
N GLY A 145 13.04 20.16 -12.01
CA GLY A 145 11.77 19.68 -11.53
C GLY A 145 11.60 18.18 -11.40
N TYR A 146 10.60 17.78 -10.61
CA TYR A 146 10.13 16.40 -10.57
C TYR A 146 9.28 16.09 -11.79
N HIS A 147 9.68 15.08 -12.56
CA HIS A 147 8.87 14.48 -13.60
C HIS A 147 7.78 13.60 -13.00
N PHE A 148 6.59 13.68 -13.59
CA PHE A 148 5.42 12.95 -13.13
C PHE A 148 5.20 11.68 -13.96
N VAL A 149 5.06 10.53 -13.30
CA VAL A 149 4.68 9.27 -13.95
C VAL A 149 3.44 8.70 -13.26
N VAL A 150 2.34 8.58 -14.00
CA VAL A 150 1.11 7.93 -13.50
C VAL A 150 1.18 6.42 -13.73
N GLY A 151 0.63 5.65 -12.78
CA GLY A 151 0.54 4.19 -12.89
C GLY A 151 -0.73 3.62 -12.25
N ASN A 152 -1.00 2.35 -12.54
CA ASN A 152 -2.12 1.56 -12.04
C ASN A 152 -1.95 1.17 -10.55
N GLY A 153 -1.83 2.20 -9.71
CA GLY A 153 -1.41 2.13 -8.32
C GLY A 153 0.10 2.14 -8.17
N ALA A 154 0.58 2.39 -6.94
CA ALA A 154 2.00 2.35 -6.61
C ALA A 154 2.63 0.97 -6.93
N THR A 155 1.85 -0.11 -6.93
CA THR A 155 2.31 -1.46 -7.30
C THR A 155 2.92 -1.52 -8.71
N GLN A 156 2.31 -0.91 -9.72
CA GLN A 156 2.89 -0.88 -11.08
C GLN A 156 4.13 0.03 -11.11
N LEU A 157 4.08 1.15 -10.38
CA LEU A 157 5.18 2.12 -10.35
C LEU A 157 6.42 1.57 -9.63
N PHE A 158 6.25 0.71 -8.63
CA PHE A 158 7.35 -0.06 -8.03
C PHE A 158 8.10 -0.85 -9.10
N GLN A 159 7.36 -1.62 -9.91
CA GLN A 159 7.95 -2.42 -10.98
C GLN A 159 8.60 -1.54 -12.06
N ALA A 160 7.94 -0.44 -12.42
CA ALA A 160 8.48 0.53 -13.38
C ALA A 160 9.79 1.16 -12.90
N ALA A 161 9.87 1.54 -11.62
CA ALA A 161 11.07 2.13 -11.03
C ALA A 161 12.21 1.11 -10.95
N MET A 162 11.96 -0.11 -10.49
CA MET A 162 12.98 -1.15 -10.46
C MET A 162 13.48 -1.50 -11.87
N TYR A 163 12.58 -1.60 -12.85
CA TYR A 163 12.96 -1.76 -14.25
C TYR A 163 13.83 -0.60 -14.73
N ALA A 164 13.40 0.65 -14.53
CA ALA A 164 14.13 1.83 -14.99
C ALA A 164 15.54 1.94 -14.41
N LEU A 165 15.73 1.49 -13.17
CA LEU A 165 17.03 1.50 -12.48
C LEU A 165 17.93 0.32 -12.85
N SER A 166 17.40 -0.73 -13.48
CA SER A 166 18.13 -1.98 -13.78
C SER A 166 18.24 -2.32 -15.27
N CYS A 167 17.42 -1.72 -16.14
CA CYS A 167 17.35 -2.09 -17.55
C CYS A 167 18.68 -1.90 -18.30
N ASP A 168 19.46 -0.90 -17.91
CA ASP A 168 20.73 -0.53 -18.53
C ASP A 168 21.96 -1.10 -17.82
N ALA A 169 21.78 -1.90 -16.76
CA ALA A 169 22.92 -2.58 -16.14
C ALA A 169 23.58 -3.55 -17.13
N ASP A 170 24.91 -3.72 -17.03
CA ASP A 170 25.63 -4.71 -17.83
C ASP A 170 25.08 -6.12 -17.59
N ASP A 171 25.22 -7.00 -18.58
CA ASP A 171 24.68 -8.36 -18.49
C ASP A 171 25.27 -9.14 -17.30
N ASP A 172 26.56 -8.93 -16.99
CA ASP A 172 27.24 -9.55 -15.83
C ASP A 172 26.78 -8.95 -14.48
N ALA A 173 26.15 -7.78 -14.50
CA ALA A 173 25.60 -7.10 -13.32
C ALA A 173 24.10 -7.39 -13.11
N LYS A 174 23.46 -8.10 -14.04
CA LYS A 174 22.05 -8.51 -13.96
C LYS A 174 21.92 -9.95 -13.46
N PRO A 175 20.82 -10.27 -12.76
CA PRO A 175 19.78 -9.35 -12.29
C PRO A 175 20.24 -8.50 -11.10
N VAL A 176 19.94 -7.20 -11.14
CA VAL A 176 20.29 -6.23 -10.10
C VAL A 176 19.61 -6.62 -8.77
N PRO A 177 20.35 -6.72 -7.65
CA PRO A 177 19.79 -6.98 -6.33
C PRO A 177 18.83 -5.87 -5.89
N VAL A 178 17.66 -6.25 -5.37
CA VAL A 178 16.68 -5.36 -4.74
C VAL A 178 16.54 -5.75 -3.27
N VAL A 179 16.72 -4.79 -2.37
CA VAL A 179 16.69 -5.01 -0.91
C VAL A 179 15.73 -4.04 -0.23
N SER A 180 15.29 -4.39 0.98
CA SER A 180 14.55 -3.48 1.88
C SER A 180 14.82 -3.88 3.32
N ALA A 181 14.92 -2.93 4.24
CA ALA A 181 15.18 -3.24 5.65
C ALA A 181 14.02 -4.04 6.28
N ALA A 182 14.31 -5.16 6.93
CA ALA A 182 13.28 -5.94 7.63
C ALA A 182 12.80 -5.22 8.92
N PRO A 183 11.51 -5.35 9.30
CA PRO A 183 10.43 -5.94 8.51
C PRO A 183 10.04 -5.02 7.34
N TYR A 184 9.85 -5.58 6.14
CA TYR A 184 9.60 -4.85 4.90
C TYR A 184 8.28 -5.24 4.24
N TYR A 185 7.74 -4.36 3.39
CA TYR A 185 6.54 -4.67 2.64
C TYR A 185 6.79 -5.83 1.68
N SER A 186 6.15 -6.96 1.97
CA SER A 186 6.15 -8.16 1.16
C SER A 186 5.40 -7.91 -0.16
N THR A 187 6.10 -7.45 -1.18
CA THR A 187 5.62 -7.59 -2.55
C THR A 187 6.21 -8.86 -3.11
N ASN A 188 5.39 -9.67 -3.79
CA ASN A 188 5.90 -10.69 -4.72
C ASN A 188 6.59 -9.92 -5.85
N LEU A 189 7.81 -9.46 -5.59
CA LEU A 189 8.67 -8.81 -6.56
C LEU A 189 8.89 -9.86 -7.63
N GLN A 190 8.26 -9.64 -8.78
CA GLN A 190 8.39 -10.53 -9.92
C GLN A 190 9.85 -10.53 -10.31
N LEU A 191 10.50 -11.68 -10.10
CA LEU A 191 11.86 -11.91 -10.58
C LEU A 191 11.85 -11.71 -12.09
N SER A 192 12.69 -10.79 -12.55
CA SER A 192 12.89 -10.53 -13.97
C SER A 192 14.36 -10.79 -14.32
N GLY A 193 14.66 -10.86 -15.62
CA GLY A 193 16.07 -10.85 -16.06
C GLY A 193 16.80 -9.54 -15.70
N HIS A 194 16.09 -8.50 -15.25
CA HIS A 194 16.67 -7.20 -14.92
C HIS A 194 16.99 -7.05 -13.43
N PHE A 195 16.14 -7.57 -12.55
CA PHE A 195 16.30 -7.41 -11.11
C PHE A 195 15.77 -8.63 -10.35
N ARG A 196 16.36 -8.88 -9.17
CA ARG A 196 16.00 -9.98 -8.27
C ARG A 196 15.85 -9.49 -6.84
N TRP A 197 14.94 -10.12 -6.10
CA TRP A 197 14.87 -9.90 -4.66
C TRP A 197 16.11 -10.45 -3.95
N ALA A 198 16.71 -9.65 -3.09
CA ALA A 198 17.93 -9.97 -2.35
C ALA A 198 17.76 -9.88 -0.82
N GLY A 199 16.55 -9.65 -0.33
CA GLY A 199 16.21 -9.78 1.09
C GLY A 199 16.43 -8.51 1.91
N ASP A 200 16.81 -8.70 3.17
CA ASP A 200 16.97 -7.63 4.15
C ASP A 200 18.18 -6.75 3.81
N ALA A 201 17.94 -5.44 3.68
CA ALA A 201 18.99 -4.45 3.45
C ALA A 201 20.04 -4.45 4.58
N ASN A 202 19.65 -4.69 5.84
CA ASN A 202 20.59 -4.68 6.97
C ASN A 202 21.59 -5.86 6.94
N ALA A 203 21.25 -6.94 6.24
CA ALA A 203 22.07 -8.14 6.12
C ALA A 203 22.75 -8.26 4.75
N PHE A 204 22.53 -7.30 3.85
CA PHE A 204 23.01 -7.37 2.48
C PHE A 204 24.47 -6.92 2.37
N THR A 205 25.28 -7.71 1.68
CA THR A 205 26.68 -7.40 1.37
C THR A 205 26.86 -7.33 -0.14
N GLY A 206 26.93 -6.12 -0.70
CA GLY A 206 27.14 -5.88 -2.12
C GLY A 206 27.19 -4.39 -2.46
N GLU A 207 27.81 -4.05 -3.58
CA GLU A 207 28.10 -2.65 -3.94
C GLU A 207 27.04 -2.01 -4.85
N ASN A 208 26.39 -2.81 -5.71
CA ASN A 208 25.36 -2.37 -6.66
C ASN A 208 24.01 -3.00 -6.30
N TYR A 209 23.06 -2.17 -5.88
CA TYR A 209 21.73 -2.60 -5.49
C TYR A 209 20.70 -1.47 -5.63
N ILE A 210 19.44 -1.87 -5.63
CA ILE A 210 18.28 -0.99 -5.48
C ILE A 210 17.74 -1.19 -4.07
N GLU A 211 17.67 -0.12 -3.27
CA GLU A 211 17.04 -0.18 -1.95
C GLU A 211 15.63 0.42 -2.01
N LEU A 212 14.66 -0.35 -1.49
CA LEU A 212 13.28 0.10 -1.30
C LEU A 212 13.11 0.63 0.12
N VAL A 213 12.95 1.95 0.25
CA VAL A 213 12.74 2.64 1.52
C VAL A 213 11.26 2.94 1.69
N CYS A 214 10.56 2.16 2.50
CA CYS A 214 9.16 2.40 2.83
C CYS A 214 9.06 3.30 4.08
N SER A 215 8.48 4.51 3.94
CA SER A 215 8.45 5.49 5.04
C SER A 215 7.16 6.33 4.99
N PRO A 216 6.27 6.24 5.99
CA PRO A 216 6.21 5.25 7.05
C PRO A 216 6.15 3.81 6.53
N ASN A 217 6.83 2.92 7.25
CA ASN A 217 7.00 1.54 6.84
C ASN A 217 5.73 0.71 7.00
N ASN A 218 5.66 -0.35 6.22
CA ASN A 218 4.69 -1.43 6.33
C ASN A 218 5.47 -2.71 6.66
N PRO A 219 5.32 -3.28 7.86
CA PRO A 219 4.07 -3.26 8.64
C PRO A 219 4.04 -2.33 9.86
N ASP A 220 5.18 -1.87 10.37
CA ASP A 220 5.29 -1.29 11.73
C ASP A 220 4.93 0.20 11.83
N GLY A 221 4.90 0.93 10.71
CA GLY A 221 4.65 2.37 10.68
C GLY A 221 5.86 3.24 11.03
N ALA A 222 7.06 2.66 11.13
CA ALA A 222 8.28 3.40 11.43
C ALA A 222 8.62 4.38 10.29
N VAL A 223 9.03 5.60 10.63
CA VAL A 223 9.66 6.50 9.65
C VAL A 223 11.08 5.99 9.41
N ARG A 224 11.44 5.77 8.14
CA ARG A 224 12.71 5.17 7.74
C ARG A 224 13.48 6.05 6.78
N GLU A 225 14.80 5.88 6.84
CA GLU A 225 15.78 6.33 5.85
C GLU A 225 16.45 5.08 5.24
N ALA A 226 17.32 5.26 4.25
CA ALA A 226 18.11 4.17 3.67
C ALA A 226 19.02 3.52 4.73
N ALA A 227 19.03 2.19 4.80
CA ALA A 227 19.79 1.42 5.76
C ALA A 227 21.29 1.34 5.42
N LEU A 228 21.63 1.36 4.13
CA LEU A 228 22.99 1.15 3.63
C LEU A 228 23.69 2.46 3.20
N SER A 229 23.29 3.60 3.78
CA SER A 229 23.62 4.97 3.35
C SER A 229 25.11 5.35 3.27
N SER A 230 26.04 4.42 3.52
CA SER A 230 27.49 4.66 3.51
C SER A 230 28.32 3.66 2.68
N SER A 231 27.70 2.71 1.96
CA SER A 231 28.45 1.76 1.11
C SER A 231 27.76 1.53 -0.23
N GLY A 232 28.28 2.15 -1.29
CA GLY A 232 27.98 1.83 -2.69
C GLY A 232 27.21 2.89 -3.49
N THR A 233 27.05 2.61 -4.79
CA THR A 233 26.26 3.35 -5.79
C THR A 233 24.77 3.00 -5.67
N ALA A 234 24.22 3.15 -4.46
CA ALA A 234 22.85 2.76 -4.13
C ALA A 234 21.82 3.57 -4.95
N LYS A 235 20.88 2.87 -5.60
CA LYS A 235 19.72 3.51 -6.24
C LYS A 235 18.51 3.37 -5.33
N LEU A 236 17.98 4.49 -4.83
CA LEU A 236 16.93 4.48 -3.81
C LEU A 236 15.54 4.70 -4.43
N ILE A 237 14.57 3.87 -4.04
CA ILE A 237 13.15 4.10 -4.30
C ILE A 237 12.45 4.36 -2.96
N HIS A 238 11.87 5.54 -2.80
CA HIS A 238 11.13 5.89 -1.58
C HIS A 238 9.64 5.65 -1.79
N ASP A 239 9.10 4.64 -1.08
CA ASP A 239 7.66 4.41 -1.01
C ASP A 239 7.06 5.22 0.15
N LEU A 240 6.36 6.29 -0.24
CA LEU A 240 5.76 7.28 0.65
C LEU A 240 4.24 7.18 0.66
N VAL A 241 3.67 6.02 0.33
CA VAL A 241 2.20 5.83 0.26
C VAL A 241 1.50 6.11 1.60
N TYR A 242 2.19 5.98 2.74
CA TYR A 242 1.66 6.30 4.06
C TYR A 242 2.15 7.65 4.61
N TYR A 243 2.93 8.43 3.86
CA TYR A 243 3.49 9.71 4.35
C TYR A 243 2.46 10.85 4.27
N TRP A 244 1.39 10.70 5.06
CA TRP A 244 0.25 11.61 5.10
C TRP A 244 -0.18 11.89 6.55
N PRO A 245 -0.80 13.06 6.83
CA PRO A 245 -1.02 13.53 8.20
C PRO A 245 -1.92 12.64 9.06
N GLN A 246 -2.68 11.72 8.46
CA GLN A 246 -3.50 10.76 9.20
C GLN A 246 -2.69 9.59 9.78
N TYR A 247 -1.53 9.27 9.22
CA TYR A 247 -0.71 8.13 9.64
C TYR A 247 0.49 8.55 10.49
N THR A 248 1.13 9.66 10.14
CA THR A 248 2.35 10.12 10.81
C THR A 248 2.39 11.66 10.88
N ALA A 249 3.32 12.18 11.68
CA ALA A 249 3.66 13.59 11.65
C ALA A 249 4.40 13.92 10.34
N ILE A 250 4.02 15.01 9.68
CA ILE A 250 4.77 15.53 8.53
C ILE A 250 5.91 16.39 9.08
N THR A 251 7.07 15.78 9.29
CA THR A 251 8.23 16.41 9.93
C THR A 251 9.13 17.13 8.94
N VAL A 252 9.21 16.63 7.71
CA VAL A 252 10.04 17.18 6.64
C VAL A 252 9.32 17.11 5.30
N ARG A 253 9.61 18.05 4.41
CA ARG A 253 9.21 17.98 3.01
C ARG A 253 10.13 16.99 2.29
N ALA A 254 9.64 15.82 1.93
CA ALA A 254 10.43 14.78 1.27
C ALA A 254 10.94 15.27 -0.09
N ALA A 255 12.21 15.00 -0.40
CA ALA A 255 12.87 15.48 -1.62
C ALA A 255 13.86 14.43 -2.20
N HIS A 256 13.43 13.18 -2.24
CA HIS A 256 14.24 12.05 -2.73
C HIS A 256 14.17 11.90 -4.26
N ASP A 257 15.03 11.11 -4.88
CA ASP A 257 15.12 11.01 -6.34
C ASP A 257 13.91 10.32 -6.99
N ILE A 258 13.35 9.31 -6.32
CA ILE A 258 12.11 8.63 -6.72
C ILE A 258 11.21 8.52 -5.52
N MET A 259 10.05 9.18 -5.58
CA MET A 259 9.03 9.14 -4.53
C MET A 259 7.73 8.57 -5.07
N LEU A 260 7.22 7.50 -4.45
CA LEU A 260 5.99 6.81 -4.85
C LEU A 260 4.84 7.12 -3.92
N PHE A 261 3.66 7.34 -4.50
CA PHE A 261 2.42 7.62 -3.77
C PHE A 261 1.22 6.89 -4.40
N THR A 262 0.11 6.81 -3.66
CA THR A 262 -1.15 6.24 -4.17
C THR A 262 -2.37 6.91 -3.57
N LEU A 263 -3.41 7.08 -4.41
CA LEU A 263 -4.72 7.54 -3.95
C LEU A 263 -5.33 6.61 -2.89
N SER A 264 -5.00 5.32 -2.97
CA SER A 264 -5.56 4.24 -2.15
C SER A 264 -5.46 4.55 -0.65
N LYS A 265 -4.28 4.98 -0.19
CA LYS A 265 -4.00 5.19 1.24
C LYS A 265 -4.29 6.61 1.70
N ILE A 266 -4.53 7.52 0.77
CA ILE A 266 -4.88 8.91 1.09
C ILE A 266 -6.39 9.00 1.36
N THR A 267 -7.18 8.43 0.45
CA THR A 267 -8.62 8.67 0.36
C THR A 267 -9.47 7.42 0.53
N GLY A 268 -8.86 6.24 0.59
CA GLY A 268 -9.60 4.98 0.62
C GLY A 268 -10.00 4.43 -0.75
N HIS A 269 -9.72 5.14 -1.85
CA HIS A 269 -10.09 4.73 -3.21
C HIS A 269 -9.14 3.67 -3.81
N ALA A 270 -8.92 2.56 -3.10
CA ALA A 270 -8.03 1.49 -3.52
C ALA A 270 -8.45 0.87 -4.86
N GLY A 271 -9.75 0.77 -5.13
CA GLY A 271 -10.32 0.25 -6.37
C GLY A 271 -10.13 1.14 -7.61
N THR A 272 -9.80 2.43 -7.45
CA THR A 272 -9.49 3.32 -8.59
C THR A 272 -8.17 2.94 -9.28
N ARG A 273 -7.31 2.19 -8.58
CA ARG A 273 -6.01 1.73 -9.08
C ARG A 273 -5.16 2.87 -9.62
N ILE A 274 -4.96 3.94 -8.84
CA ILE A 274 -4.13 5.07 -9.27
C ILE A 274 -3.02 5.38 -8.26
N GLY A 275 -1.83 5.61 -8.79
CA GLY A 275 -0.67 6.08 -8.07
C GLY A 275 0.18 6.95 -8.99
N TRP A 276 1.14 7.64 -8.39
CA TRP A 276 2.07 8.50 -9.10
C TRP A 276 3.46 8.38 -8.52
N ALA A 277 4.45 8.59 -9.38
CA ALA A 277 5.83 8.76 -9.02
C ALA A 277 6.27 10.19 -9.32
N LEU A 278 6.99 10.79 -8.39
CA LEU A 278 7.75 12.03 -8.60
C LEU A 278 9.20 11.60 -8.79
N VAL A 279 9.75 11.86 -9.97
CA VAL A 279 11.08 11.37 -10.39
C VAL A 279 11.96 12.54 -10.77
N ARG A 280 13.11 12.69 -10.11
CA ARG A 280 14.07 13.78 -10.37
C ARG A 280 14.79 13.61 -11.70
N ASP A 281 15.24 12.39 -12.00
CA ASP A 281 15.97 12.07 -13.23
C ASP A 281 15.00 11.82 -14.40
N ARG A 282 15.12 12.64 -15.47
CA ARG A 282 14.28 12.54 -16.67
C ARG A 282 14.41 11.20 -17.41
N ASP A 283 15.60 10.63 -17.44
CA ASP A 283 15.89 9.38 -18.13
C ASP A 283 15.30 8.18 -17.37
N VAL A 284 15.37 8.21 -16.04
CA VAL A 284 14.67 7.25 -15.18
C VAL A 284 13.15 7.38 -15.40
N ALA A 285 12.62 8.61 -15.38
CA ALA A 285 11.20 8.86 -15.61
C ALA A 285 10.75 8.34 -17.00
N ARG A 286 11.58 8.55 -18.05
CA ARG A 286 11.31 8.06 -19.41
C ARG A 286 11.18 6.54 -19.45
N LYS A 287 12.09 5.82 -18.78
CA LYS A 287 12.07 4.36 -18.70
C LYS A 287 10.88 3.84 -17.89
N MET A 288 10.48 4.55 -16.83
CA MET A 288 9.26 4.23 -16.09
C MET A 288 8.02 4.40 -16.97
N VAL A 289 7.92 5.49 -17.73
CA VAL A 289 6.84 5.71 -18.71
C VAL A 289 6.82 4.59 -19.75
N TYR A 290 7.99 4.23 -20.30
CA TYR A 290 8.11 3.11 -21.24
C TYR A 290 7.58 1.81 -20.64
N PHE A 291 7.92 1.49 -19.38
CA PHE A 291 7.38 0.29 -18.72
C PHE A 291 5.85 0.32 -18.61
N VAL A 292 5.27 1.45 -18.21
CA VAL A 292 3.81 1.60 -18.08
C VAL A 292 3.11 1.49 -19.45
N ASP A 293 3.67 2.12 -20.48
CA ASP A 293 3.22 1.97 -21.86
C ASP A 293 3.24 0.51 -22.31
N ARG A 294 4.37 -0.17 -22.17
CA ARG A 294 4.52 -1.56 -22.62
C ARG A 294 3.71 -2.57 -21.81
N SER A 295 3.43 -2.28 -20.55
CA SER A 295 2.67 -3.19 -19.69
C SER A 295 1.15 -3.02 -19.82
N THR A 296 0.65 -1.78 -19.98
CA THR A 296 -0.80 -1.51 -19.95
C THR A 296 -1.29 -0.44 -20.93
N ILE A 297 -0.43 0.09 -21.79
CA ILE A 297 -0.74 1.19 -22.74
C ILE A 297 -1.29 2.40 -21.96
N GLY A 298 -0.58 2.77 -20.88
CA GLY A 298 -0.96 3.86 -20.00
C GLY A 298 -1.91 3.46 -18.86
N VAL A 299 -2.71 4.43 -18.41
CA VAL A 299 -3.60 4.33 -17.24
C VAL A 299 -4.98 4.85 -17.61
N SER A 300 -6.03 4.17 -17.13
CA SER A 300 -7.43 4.52 -17.39
C SER A 300 -7.71 6.02 -17.17
N LYS A 301 -8.30 6.65 -18.18
CA LYS A 301 -8.70 8.06 -18.16
C LYS A 301 -9.77 8.32 -17.11
N ASP A 302 -10.77 7.45 -17.01
CA ASP A 302 -11.80 7.48 -15.97
C ASP A 302 -11.20 7.49 -14.56
N SER A 303 -10.18 6.66 -14.31
CA SER A 303 -9.48 6.65 -13.03
C SER A 303 -8.78 7.97 -12.75
N GLN A 304 -8.14 8.59 -13.75
CA GLN A 304 -7.47 9.88 -13.62
C GLN A 304 -8.48 11.02 -13.39
N LEU A 305 -9.58 11.06 -14.14
CA LEU A 305 -10.66 12.05 -13.97
C LEU A 305 -11.33 11.94 -12.59
N ARG A 306 -11.67 10.72 -12.18
CA ARG A 306 -12.25 10.46 -10.86
C ARG A 306 -11.29 10.86 -9.74
N ALA A 307 -10.01 10.51 -9.88
CA ALA A 307 -8.98 10.90 -8.90
C ALA A 307 -8.80 12.41 -8.83
N THR A 308 -8.76 13.10 -9.97
CA THR A 308 -8.71 14.56 -10.06
C THR A 308 -9.84 15.19 -9.26
N LYS A 309 -11.08 14.74 -9.47
CA LYS A 309 -12.25 15.23 -8.74
C LYS A 309 -12.13 15.01 -7.23
N ILE A 310 -11.73 13.80 -6.82
CA ILE A 310 -11.54 13.43 -5.41
C ILE A 310 -10.48 14.32 -4.75
N LEU A 311 -9.31 14.48 -5.38
CA LEU A 311 -8.21 15.28 -4.85
C LEU A 311 -8.54 16.78 -4.82
N GLY A 312 -9.31 17.25 -5.80
CA GLY A 312 -9.86 18.60 -5.81
C GLY A 312 -10.71 18.87 -4.57
N VAL A 313 -11.68 17.99 -4.28
CA VAL A 313 -12.53 18.10 -3.08
C VAL A 313 -11.71 18.13 -1.78
N VAL A 314 -10.67 17.31 -1.70
CA VAL A 314 -9.78 17.29 -0.52
C VAL A 314 -9.07 18.64 -0.39
N SER A 315 -8.42 19.11 -1.45
CA SER A 315 -7.60 20.33 -1.42
C SER A 315 -8.46 21.57 -1.19
N ASP A 316 -9.63 21.66 -1.83
CA ASP A 316 -10.61 22.74 -1.64
C ASP A 316 -11.01 22.90 -0.16
N ALA A 317 -11.16 21.79 0.57
CA ALA A 317 -11.55 21.83 1.97
C ALA A 317 -10.49 22.47 2.89
N TYR A 318 -9.23 22.54 2.45
CA TYR A 318 -8.12 23.15 3.19
C TYR A 318 -7.80 24.58 2.73
N GLU A 319 -8.02 24.90 1.46
CA GLU A 319 -7.72 26.22 0.90
C GLU A 319 -8.90 27.20 0.99
N LEU A 320 -10.14 26.70 0.96
CA LEU A 320 -11.35 27.54 1.00
C LEU A 320 -11.87 27.71 2.44
N PRO A 321 -12.62 28.81 2.71
CA PRO A 321 -13.30 28.99 3.99
C PRO A 321 -14.17 27.79 4.35
N HIS A 322 -14.06 27.33 5.60
CA HIS A 322 -14.84 26.19 6.07
C HIS A 322 -16.26 26.64 6.43
N ALA A 323 -17.22 26.37 5.55
CA ALA A 323 -18.61 26.71 5.78
C ALA A 323 -19.19 25.99 7.01
N ALA A 324 -20.09 26.67 7.73
CA ALA A 324 -20.83 26.05 8.82
C ALA A 324 -21.63 24.83 8.30
N GLY A 325 -21.49 23.69 8.98
CA GLY A 325 -22.14 22.43 8.57
C GLY A 325 -21.43 21.65 7.45
N ALA A 326 -20.27 22.11 6.96
CA ALA A 326 -19.46 21.33 6.03
C ALA A 326 -18.95 20.02 6.68
N PRO A 327 -18.77 18.94 5.90
CA PRO A 327 -18.18 17.72 6.42
C PRO A 327 -16.76 18.01 6.94
N PRO A 328 -16.27 17.25 7.94
CA PRO A 328 -14.91 17.42 8.44
C PRO A 328 -13.88 17.35 7.31
N ARG A 329 -12.73 18.00 7.45
CA ARG A 329 -11.64 17.86 6.48
C ARG A 329 -11.04 16.45 6.51
N LEU A 330 -10.67 15.89 5.35
CA LEU A 330 -10.26 14.48 5.21
C LEU A 330 -9.17 14.05 6.20
N PHE A 331 -8.04 14.77 6.25
CA PHE A 331 -6.94 14.37 7.12
C PHE A 331 -7.30 14.50 8.60
N GLY A 332 -8.15 15.47 8.96
CA GLY A 332 -8.67 15.60 10.32
C GLY A 332 -9.61 14.45 10.70
N PHE A 333 -10.52 14.08 9.79
CA PHE A 333 -11.41 12.92 9.95
C PHE A 333 -10.60 11.63 10.14
N ALA A 334 -9.73 11.33 9.18
CA ALA A 334 -8.99 10.06 9.15
C ALA A 334 -8.05 9.93 10.35
N ARG A 335 -7.36 11.02 10.72
CA ARG A 335 -6.47 11.05 11.88
C ARG A 335 -7.23 10.77 13.19
N ARG A 336 -8.37 11.43 13.41
CA ARG A 336 -9.19 11.19 14.61
C ARG A 336 -9.66 9.74 14.67
N ARG A 337 -10.16 9.20 13.55
CA ARG A 337 -10.64 7.82 13.48
C ARG A 337 -9.52 6.81 13.76
N LEU A 338 -8.33 6.99 13.18
CA LEU A 338 -7.19 6.12 13.47
C LEU A 338 -6.73 6.26 14.93
N ALA A 339 -6.67 7.47 15.49
CA ALA A 339 -6.30 7.68 16.89
C ALA A 339 -7.28 7.00 17.86
N GLU A 340 -8.58 7.03 17.59
CA GLU A 340 -9.60 6.28 18.35
C GLU A 340 -9.36 4.77 18.26
N ARG A 341 -9.11 4.25 17.06
CA ARG A 341 -8.82 2.83 16.85
C ARG A 341 -7.55 2.39 17.56
N TRP A 342 -6.47 3.16 17.47
CA TRP A 342 -5.23 2.88 18.18
C TRP A 342 -5.42 2.86 19.70
N ARG A 343 -6.15 3.84 20.26
CA ARG A 343 -6.47 3.86 21.69
C ARG A 343 -7.27 2.62 22.11
N ALA A 344 -8.30 2.27 21.36
CA ALA A 344 -9.14 1.11 21.65
C ALA A 344 -8.35 -0.21 21.57
N LEU A 345 -7.50 -0.38 20.55
CA LEU A 345 -6.69 -1.57 20.40
C LEU A 345 -5.62 -1.68 21.49
N ARG A 346 -4.93 -0.59 21.83
CA ARG A 346 -3.95 -0.58 22.94
C ARG A 346 -4.62 -0.96 24.26
N ALA A 347 -5.83 -0.46 24.55
CA ALA A 347 -6.60 -0.85 25.72
C ALA A 347 -6.98 -2.35 25.71
N ALA A 348 -7.33 -2.90 24.53
CA ALA A 348 -7.63 -4.32 24.38
C ALA A 348 -6.42 -5.21 24.65
N VAL A 349 -5.25 -4.83 24.14
CA VAL A 349 -3.98 -5.52 24.35
C VAL A 349 -3.53 -5.42 25.82
N ALA A 350 -3.70 -4.26 26.46
CA ALA A 350 -3.42 -4.12 27.88
C ALA A 350 -4.33 -5.03 28.74
N ALA A 351 -5.58 -5.27 28.31
CA ALA A 351 -6.51 -6.14 28.99
C ALA A 351 -6.24 -7.64 28.78
N SER A 352 -5.39 -8.03 27.81
CA SER A 352 -5.17 -9.43 27.45
C SER A 352 -4.09 -10.13 28.31
N SER A 353 -3.86 -9.66 29.53
CA SER A 353 -2.94 -10.25 30.53
C SER A 353 -1.51 -10.53 30.01
N GLY A 354 -0.99 -9.76 29.05
CA GLY A 354 0.34 -9.98 28.49
C GLY A 354 0.41 -11.00 27.34
N ALA A 355 -0.72 -11.47 26.83
CA ALA A 355 -0.76 -12.37 25.67
C ALA A 355 -0.28 -11.71 24.36
N PHE A 356 -0.28 -10.37 24.29
CA PHE A 356 0.12 -9.62 23.12
C PHE A 356 0.92 -8.36 23.47
N SER A 357 1.72 -7.90 22.51
CA SER A 357 2.31 -6.56 22.48
C SER A 357 2.13 -5.91 21.11
N LEU A 358 2.26 -4.59 21.08
CA LEU A 358 2.14 -3.75 19.88
C LEU A 358 3.43 -2.97 19.69
N GLN A 359 3.63 -2.43 18.49
CA GLN A 359 4.71 -1.47 18.27
C GLN A 359 4.62 -0.27 19.22
N GLU A 360 5.78 0.28 19.56
CA GLU A 360 5.92 1.46 20.39
C GLU A 360 5.22 2.66 19.76
N GLU A 361 4.67 3.53 20.62
CA GLU A 361 4.07 4.77 20.17
C GLU A 361 5.15 5.82 19.93
N THR A 362 5.24 6.31 18.69
CA THR A 362 6.11 7.43 18.36
C THR A 362 5.30 8.71 18.25
N SER A 363 5.93 9.85 18.53
CA SER A 363 5.32 11.17 18.39
C SER A 363 6.32 12.13 17.75
N GLY A 364 5.79 13.12 17.02
CA GLY A 364 6.61 14.14 16.38
C GLY A 364 5.84 15.42 16.13
N TYR A 365 6.57 16.54 16.02
CA TYR A 365 5.98 17.81 15.60
C TYR A 365 5.56 17.72 14.13
N CYS A 366 4.29 17.97 13.86
CA CYS A 366 3.73 17.88 12.51
C CYS A 366 3.61 19.28 11.90
N ASN A 367 4.38 19.55 10.84
CA ASN A 367 4.37 20.83 10.13
C ASN A 367 3.03 21.14 9.46
N PHE A 368 2.25 20.10 9.13
CA PHE A 368 0.90 20.28 8.61
C PHE A 368 -0.10 20.67 9.72
N ALA A 369 -0.09 19.94 10.84
CA ALA A 369 -1.03 20.17 11.93
C ALA A 369 -0.62 21.30 12.89
N LYS A 370 0.63 21.77 12.82
CA LYS A 370 1.24 22.78 13.70
C LYS A 370 1.18 22.42 15.19
N GLN A 371 1.33 21.13 15.48
CA GLN A 371 1.33 20.58 16.84
C GLN A 371 2.08 19.26 16.88
N THR A 372 2.51 18.84 18.08
CA THR A 372 3.02 17.49 18.31
C THR A 372 1.88 16.49 18.25
N VAL A 373 2.09 15.41 17.51
CA VAL A 373 1.09 14.38 17.32
C VAL A 373 1.69 12.98 17.37
N ALA A 374 0.95 12.03 17.93
CA ALA A 374 1.33 10.62 17.90
C ALA A 374 1.19 10.02 16.49
N ALA A 375 2.04 9.06 16.14
CA ALA A 375 1.84 8.26 14.94
C ALA A 375 0.58 7.41 15.09
N CYS A 376 -0.19 7.28 14.00
CA CYS A 376 -1.35 6.41 13.93
C CYS A 376 -1.23 5.53 12.68
N PRO A 377 -0.31 4.55 12.65
CA PRO A 377 -0.03 3.77 11.46
C PRO A 377 -1.28 3.08 10.88
N ALA A 378 -1.23 2.82 9.57
CA ALA A 378 -2.27 2.10 8.85
C ALA A 378 -2.47 0.64 9.32
N PHE A 379 -1.48 0.08 10.02
CA PHE A 379 -1.47 -1.28 10.49
C PHE A 379 -0.97 -1.39 11.92
N ALA A 380 -1.56 -2.32 12.67
CA ALA A 380 -0.97 -2.79 13.92
C ALA A 380 0.02 -3.92 13.63
N TRP A 381 1.21 -3.80 14.18
CA TRP A 381 2.23 -4.83 14.21
C TRP A 381 2.15 -5.50 15.58
N LEU A 382 1.30 -6.52 15.64
CA LEU A 382 0.96 -7.23 16.87
C LEU A 382 1.90 -8.41 17.01
N ARG A 383 2.48 -8.58 18.20
CA ARG A 383 3.23 -9.77 18.58
C ARG A 383 2.42 -10.61 19.55
N CYS A 384 2.42 -11.93 19.38
CA CYS A 384 1.86 -12.88 20.34
C CYS A 384 2.93 -13.26 21.37
N ASP A 385 2.79 -12.78 22.59
CA ASP A 385 3.75 -13.01 23.68
C ASP A 385 3.37 -14.19 24.58
N LYS A 386 2.14 -14.73 24.44
CA LYS A 386 1.66 -15.93 25.16
C LYS A 386 2.60 -17.12 24.97
N ASP A 387 2.93 -17.81 26.08
CA ASP A 387 3.73 -19.03 26.08
C ASP A 387 3.10 -20.14 25.23
N GLY A 388 3.94 -20.88 24.50
CA GLY A 388 3.53 -21.93 23.57
C GLY A 388 2.97 -21.43 22.23
N VAL A 389 2.96 -20.11 21.98
CA VAL A 389 2.58 -19.55 20.67
C VAL A 389 3.83 -19.22 19.86
N GLU A 390 4.13 -20.06 18.87
CA GLU A 390 5.23 -19.87 17.91
C GLU A 390 4.77 -19.19 16.62
N ASP A 391 3.53 -19.47 16.16
CA ASP A 391 2.92 -18.84 14.99
C ASP A 391 1.71 -18.00 15.43
N CYS A 392 1.88 -16.67 15.38
CA CYS A 392 0.85 -15.73 15.79
C CYS A 392 -0.31 -15.66 14.78
N ALA A 393 -0.07 -15.90 13.49
CA ALA A 393 -1.13 -15.92 12.49
C ALA A 393 -2.05 -17.15 12.68
N ALA A 394 -1.46 -18.32 12.96
CA ALA A 394 -2.22 -19.52 13.30
C ALA A 394 -2.99 -19.35 14.61
N PHE A 395 -2.37 -18.75 15.63
CA PHE A 395 -3.04 -18.46 16.91
C PHE A 395 -4.26 -17.54 16.73
N LEU A 396 -4.10 -16.43 16.01
CA LEU A 396 -5.20 -15.51 15.72
C LEU A 396 -6.31 -16.13 14.86
N ALA A 397 -5.96 -17.08 13.97
CA ALA A 397 -6.96 -17.81 13.20
C ALA A 397 -7.92 -18.61 14.10
N GLY A 398 -7.44 -19.12 15.24
CA GLY A 398 -8.27 -19.74 16.29
C GLY A 398 -9.29 -18.77 16.90
N LEU A 399 -8.97 -17.48 16.95
CA LEU A 399 -9.88 -16.38 17.33
C LEU A 399 -10.72 -15.87 16.15
N LYS A 400 -10.67 -16.56 15.00
CA LYS A 400 -11.32 -16.17 13.75
C LYS A 400 -10.85 -14.81 13.23
N ILE A 401 -9.59 -14.45 13.50
CA ILE A 401 -8.90 -13.28 12.96
C ILE A 401 -7.86 -13.78 11.94
N VAL A 402 -8.02 -13.40 10.69
CA VAL A 402 -7.02 -13.67 9.64
C VAL A 402 -6.18 -12.42 9.47
N ALA A 403 -4.91 -12.51 9.87
CA ALA A 403 -3.91 -11.45 9.76
C ALA A 403 -2.75 -11.91 8.86
N ARG A 404 -1.90 -10.98 8.43
CA ARG A 404 -0.73 -11.34 7.61
C ARG A 404 0.46 -11.69 8.51
N GLY A 405 0.95 -12.92 8.40
CA GLY A 405 2.04 -13.44 9.24
C GLY A 405 3.37 -12.72 9.04
N GLY A 406 4.17 -12.62 10.10
CA GLY A 406 5.34 -11.76 10.15
C GLY A 406 6.52 -12.24 9.31
N GLU A 407 6.67 -13.54 9.12
CA GLU A 407 7.68 -14.14 8.22
C GLU A 407 7.55 -13.63 6.79
N GLN A 408 6.33 -13.30 6.34
CA GLN A 408 6.12 -12.74 5.01
C GLN A 408 6.81 -11.39 4.84
N PHE A 409 7.05 -10.66 5.93
CA PHE A 409 7.72 -9.35 5.96
C PHE A 409 9.24 -9.49 6.25
N GLY A 410 9.79 -10.72 6.21
CA GLY A 410 11.15 -10.99 6.66
C GLY A 410 11.32 -10.85 8.18
N GLY A 411 10.23 -10.93 8.95
CA GLY A 411 10.23 -10.79 10.40
C GLY A 411 9.92 -12.09 11.15
N ASP A 412 9.64 -11.97 12.44
CA ASP A 412 9.34 -13.08 13.34
C ASP A 412 7.92 -13.67 13.10
N ALA A 413 7.79 -15.00 13.12
CA ALA A 413 6.51 -15.73 13.04
C ALA A 413 5.54 -15.41 14.18
N ARG A 414 6.06 -14.93 15.32
CA ARG A 414 5.28 -14.43 16.45
C ARG A 414 4.67 -13.06 16.20
N CYS A 415 4.99 -12.40 15.08
CA CYS A 415 4.40 -11.12 14.70
C CYS A 415 3.35 -11.28 13.59
N VAL A 416 2.37 -10.38 13.56
CA VAL A 416 1.38 -10.27 12.48
C VAL A 416 1.08 -8.82 12.19
N ARG A 417 0.73 -8.54 10.92
CA ARG A 417 0.18 -7.25 10.50
C ARG A 417 -1.34 -7.30 10.46
N ILE A 418 -1.98 -6.38 11.15
CA ILE A 418 -3.45 -6.23 11.24
C ILE A 418 -3.87 -4.90 10.61
N ASN A 419 -4.83 -4.93 9.68
CA ASN A 419 -5.39 -3.73 9.04
C ASN A 419 -6.19 -2.85 10.02
N MET A 420 -5.73 -1.61 10.23
CA MET A 420 -6.42 -0.63 11.08
C MET A 420 -7.41 0.25 10.31
N MET A 421 -7.57 0.02 9.00
CA MET A 421 -8.35 0.86 8.10
C MET A 421 -9.61 0.18 7.54
N ASP A 422 -10.03 -0.96 8.10
CA ASP A 422 -11.26 -1.65 7.68
C ASP A 422 -12.53 -0.91 8.16
N ARG A 423 -13.73 -1.46 7.95
CA ARG A 423 -14.98 -0.90 8.46
C ARG A 423 -15.05 -0.96 9.98
N ASP A 424 -15.87 -0.08 10.53
CA ASP A 424 -16.04 0.06 11.98
C ASP A 424 -16.51 -1.24 12.64
N GLN A 425 -17.47 -1.95 12.06
CA GLN A 425 -17.96 -3.20 12.66
C GLN A 425 -16.88 -4.30 12.72
N VAL A 426 -15.99 -4.34 11.72
CA VAL A 426 -14.85 -5.27 11.66
C VAL A 426 -13.86 -4.93 12.77
N PHE A 427 -13.50 -3.64 12.90
CA PHE A 427 -12.59 -3.15 13.92
C PHE A 427 -13.13 -3.36 15.34
N ASP A 428 -14.41 -3.07 15.58
CA ASP A 428 -15.04 -3.25 16.89
C ASP A 428 -15.02 -4.72 17.33
N LEU A 429 -15.26 -5.65 16.39
CA LEU A 429 -15.21 -7.08 16.69
C LEU A 429 -13.77 -7.57 16.92
N LEU A 430 -12.78 -7.00 16.22
CA LEU A 430 -11.35 -7.25 16.49
C LEU A 430 -11.01 -6.89 17.94
N VAL A 431 -11.33 -5.67 18.38
CA VAL A 431 -11.04 -5.19 19.74
C VAL A 431 -11.65 -6.12 20.79
N ARG A 432 -12.91 -6.52 20.63
CA ARG A 432 -13.59 -7.46 21.55
C ARG A 432 -12.87 -8.80 21.65
N ARG A 433 -12.38 -9.34 20.52
CA ARG A 433 -11.70 -10.64 20.48
C ARG A 433 -10.32 -10.58 21.13
N ILE A 434 -9.55 -9.53 20.84
CA ILE A 434 -8.25 -9.31 21.49
C ILE A 434 -8.43 -9.17 23.01
N ALA A 435 -9.41 -8.38 23.46
CA ALA A 435 -9.69 -8.19 24.89
C ALA A 435 -10.24 -9.44 25.60
N SER A 436 -10.79 -10.43 24.85
CA SER A 436 -11.41 -11.61 25.45
C SER A 436 -10.40 -12.67 25.93
N LEU A 437 -9.13 -12.56 25.52
CA LEU A 437 -8.07 -13.45 25.96
C LEU A 437 -7.60 -13.07 27.36
N LYS A 438 -8.17 -13.74 28.36
CA LYS A 438 -7.60 -13.77 29.71
C LYS A 438 -6.64 -14.96 29.78
N ILE A 439 -5.42 -14.72 30.28
CA ILE A 439 -4.53 -15.84 30.66
C ILE A 439 -5.16 -16.46 31.91
N GLU A 440 -5.54 -17.73 31.84
CA GLU A 440 -5.81 -18.53 33.04
C GLU A 440 -4.51 -18.54 33.85
N GLN A 441 -4.54 -17.99 35.07
CA GLN A 441 -3.47 -18.28 36.02
C GLN A 441 -3.48 -19.80 36.24
N PRO A 442 -2.31 -20.46 36.26
CA PRO A 442 -2.27 -21.86 36.65
C PRO A 442 -2.87 -21.96 38.05
N ASP A 443 -3.85 -22.84 38.23
CA ASP A 443 -4.39 -23.25 39.53
C ASP A 443 -3.26 -23.89 40.36
N TYR A 444 -2.39 -23.07 40.92
CA TYR A 444 -1.62 -23.42 42.10
C TYR A 444 -2.45 -23.00 43.28
N LEU A 445 -3.37 -23.88 43.71
CA LEU A 445 -3.89 -24.00 45.07
C LEU A 445 -4.93 -25.12 45.07
N ASP A 446 -4.46 -26.36 45.19
CA ASP A 446 -5.16 -27.44 45.91
C ASP A 446 -4.11 -28.52 46.25
N ALA A 447 -3.20 -28.13 47.13
CA ALA A 447 -2.34 -29.06 47.85
C ALA A 447 -2.15 -28.50 49.26
N PHE A 448 -3.12 -28.72 50.14
CA PHE A 448 -2.92 -28.95 51.57
C PHE A 448 -4.08 -29.74 52.15
#